data_AF-A0A9P4P487-F1
#
_entry.id   AF-A0A9P4P487-F1
#
_cell.length_a   1.000
_cell.length_b   1.000
_cell.length_c   1.000
_cell.angle_alpha   90.00
_cell.angle_beta   90.00
_cell.angle_gamma   90.00
#
_symmetry.space_group_name_H-M   'P 1'
#
loop_
_entity.id
_entity.type
_entity.pdbx_description
1 polymer ?
#
loop_
_entity_poly.entity_id
_entity_poly.type
_entity_poly.pdbx_seq_one_letter_code
_entity_poly.pdbx_strand_id
1 'polypeptide(L)'
;MDSALIVSIVLAIVSLLGTIGIGLLNFFSESRLNKRAQKHDIELQDKAKELTMKLAADAAVSSRLLQEESTFLQNKLNIWTEDRSDKKQIDALIQKYGQPLMVAAYELQARLYEICQYPISKAHLESTEGLQDIKQYTCYKFAQFLAWTHVLRTKAQFFSFTGDENLRRISYLILRIDEEFDRRRGYDGENVGVWPGSRVLISERMLVDVKKAQDVPADTTVIGFDEFLEDWQEKFRQPMSYFCHWIDDLVIARKVREQHKDDALRCTQHNLVDLVEDLDKNKIYHHIKKLPKRAIFCDCSTCNTENNSTQLRYRSESRQHNQGLRPWYIYEKWNPNYDRSIQLEAMQETTCKADFNPSLYSDWASRPDWRQSHWRDNDKGEHSDEEGQKVSCKLWGITYEDSDGEVHNCYEEDRQDRDEDEDDPMLNMHRIMEQRTRFLNGEDGAVNPL
;
A
#
# COMPACT_ATOMS: atom_id res chain seq x y z
N MET A 1 -131.78 -23.85 -29.84
CA MET A 1 -130.46 -23.37 -29.37
C MET A 1 -129.43 -24.15 -30.15
N ASP A 2 -128.78 -23.48 -31.09
CA ASP A 2 -127.94 -24.13 -32.10
C ASP A 2 -126.61 -24.55 -31.50
N SER A 3 -126.38 -25.86 -31.47
CA SER A 3 -125.15 -26.51 -31.01
C SER A 3 -123.90 -25.98 -31.73
N ALA A 4 -124.04 -25.42 -32.94
CA ALA A 4 -122.95 -24.79 -33.69
C ALA A 4 -122.38 -23.51 -33.04
N LEU A 5 -123.23 -22.69 -32.39
CA LEU A 5 -122.79 -21.45 -31.73
C LEU A 5 -122.00 -21.75 -30.45
N ILE A 6 -122.42 -22.76 -29.70
CA ILE A 6 -121.75 -23.21 -28.46
C ILE A 6 -120.36 -23.76 -28.79
N VAL A 7 -120.21 -24.55 -29.86
CA VAL A 7 -118.92 -25.10 -30.27
C VAL A 7 -117.94 -23.99 -30.69
N SER A 8 -118.40 -22.96 -31.43
CA SER A 8 -117.54 -21.84 -31.85
C SER A 8 -117.07 -20.97 -30.68
N ILE A 9 -117.96 -20.68 -29.73
CA ILE A 9 -117.61 -19.92 -28.51
C ILE A 9 -116.63 -20.71 -27.63
N VAL A 10 -116.86 -22.03 -27.47
CA VAL A 10 -115.94 -22.89 -26.71
C VAL A 10 -114.57 -22.97 -27.38
N LEU A 11 -114.50 -23.09 -28.72
CA LEU A 11 -113.24 -23.08 -29.47
C LEU A 11 -112.48 -21.75 -29.34
N ALA A 12 -113.17 -20.61 -29.42
CA ALA A 12 -112.58 -19.29 -29.24
C ALA A 12 -112.04 -19.09 -27.81
N ILE A 13 -112.78 -19.56 -26.79
CA ILE A 13 -112.34 -19.50 -25.39
C ILE A 13 -111.12 -20.41 -25.17
N VAL A 14 -111.10 -21.62 -25.74
CA VAL A 14 -109.96 -22.54 -25.64
C VAL A 14 -108.73 -21.97 -26.36
N SER A 15 -108.89 -21.34 -27.53
CA SER A 15 -107.77 -20.70 -28.23
C SER A 15 -107.23 -19.49 -27.46
N LEU A 16 -108.11 -18.67 -26.88
CA LEU A 16 -107.73 -17.51 -26.08
C LEU A 16 -106.98 -17.93 -24.82
N LEU A 17 -107.50 -18.94 -24.09
CA LEU A 17 -106.85 -19.51 -22.92
C LEU A 17 -105.51 -20.17 -23.29
N GLY A 18 -105.39 -20.80 -24.45
CA GLY A 18 -104.14 -21.31 -24.99
C GLY A 18 -103.11 -20.20 -25.22
N THR A 19 -103.50 -19.10 -25.87
CA THR A 19 -102.60 -17.95 -26.10
C THR A 19 -102.19 -17.23 -24.81
N ILE A 20 -103.11 -17.05 -23.87
CA ILE A 20 -102.82 -16.45 -22.56
C ILE A 20 -101.91 -17.38 -21.74
N GLY A 21 -102.16 -18.69 -21.78
CA GLY A 21 -101.31 -19.69 -21.13
C GLY A 21 -99.88 -19.70 -21.68
N ILE A 22 -99.71 -19.63 -23.01
CA ILE A 22 -98.40 -19.55 -23.65
C ILE A 22 -97.71 -18.21 -23.34
N GLY A 23 -98.45 -17.09 -23.33
CA GLY A 23 -97.91 -15.78 -22.98
C GLY A 23 -97.42 -15.70 -21.54
N LEU A 24 -98.17 -16.26 -20.58
CA LEU A 24 -97.75 -16.34 -19.18
C LEU A 24 -96.56 -17.29 -19.00
N LEU A 25 -96.55 -18.45 -19.68
CA LEU A 25 -95.40 -19.36 -19.67
C LEU A 25 -94.14 -18.70 -20.23
N ASN A 26 -94.25 -17.94 -21.33
CA ASN A 26 -93.15 -17.18 -21.90
C ASN A 26 -92.68 -16.06 -20.96
N PHE A 27 -93.59 -15.33 -20.32
CA PHE A 27 -93.23 -14.29 -19.37
C PHE A 27 -92.52 -14.83 -18.12
N PHE A 28 -93.02 -15.94 -17.56
CA PHE A 28 -92.37 -16.61 -16.43
C PHE A 28 -91.02 -17.24 -16.84
N SER A 29 -90.91 -17.73 -18.08
CA SER A 29 -89.65 -18.21 -18.67
C SER A 29 -88.62 -17.08 -18.80
N GLU A 30 -88.99 -15.96 -19.44
CA GLU A 30 -88.12 -14.79 -19.62
C GLU A 30 -87.72 -14.16 -18.28
N SER A 31 -88.64 -14.04 -17.32
CA SER A 31 -88.30 -13.49 -16.01
C SER A 31 -87.27 -14.35 -15.27
N ARG A 32 -87.36 -15.68 -15.41
CA ARG A 32 -86.37 -16.61 -14.85
C ARG A 32 -85.04 -16.56 -15.62
N LEU A 33 -85.07 -16.41 -16.95
CA LEU A 33 -83.88 -16.26 -17.78
C LEU A 33 -83.15 -14.95 -17.50
N ASN A 34 -83.86 -13.83 -17.40
CA ASN A 34 -83.29 -12.52 -17.07
C ASN A 34 -82.65 -12.50 -15.68
N LYS A 35 -83.28 -13.13 -14.68
CA LYS A 35 -82.66 -13.27 -13.35
C LYS A 35 -81.38 -14.11 -13.37
N ARG A 36 -81.34 -15.17 -14.18
CA ARG A 36 -80.14 -16.00 -14.36
C ARG A 36 -79.05 -15.25 -15.13
N ALA A 37 -79.41 -14.51 -16.19
CA ALA A 37 -78.51 -13.69 -16.97
C ALA A 37 -77.90 -12.58 -16.10
N GLN A 38 -78.70 -11.83 -15.34
CA GLN A 38 -78.21 -10.79 -14.43
C GLN A 38 -77.29 -11.36 -13.34
N LYS A 39 -77.62 -12.54 -12.80
CA LYS A 39 -76.74 -13.22 -11.83
C LYS A 39 -75.40 -13.60 -12.47
N HIS A 40 -75.43 -14.11 -13.70
CA HIS A 40 -74.20 -14.42 -14.45
C HIS A 40 -73.37 -13.18 -14.77
N ASP A 41 -73.99 -12.06 -15.13
CA ASP A 41 -73.28 -10.81 -15.42
C ASP A 41 -72.58 -10.25 -14.17
N ILE A 42 -73.23 -10.30 -13.01
CA ILE A 42 -72.61 -9.90 -11.73
C ILE A 42 -71.43 -10.82 -11.41
N GLU A 43 -71.59 -12.14 -11.56
CA GLU A 43 -70.51 -13.11 -11.31
C GLU A 43 -69.33 -12.92 -12.28
N LEU A 44 -69.58 -12.60 -13.55
CA LEU A 44 -68.55 -12.29 -14.54
C LEU A 44 -67.84 -10.98 -14.22
N GLN A 45 -68.56 -9.95 -13.79
CA GLN A 45 -67.95 -8.69 -13.37
C GLN A 45 -67.07 -8.84 -12.13
N ASP A 46 -67.51 -9.64 -11.15
CA ASP A 46 -66.73 -9.90 -9.94
C ASP A 46 -65.47 -10.71 -10.26
N LYS A 47 -65.58 -11.74 -11.10
CA LYS A 47 -64.41 -12.48 -11.60
C LYS A 47 -63.46 -11.61 -12.40
N ALA A 48 -63.98 -10.71 -13.24
CA ALA A 48 -63.15 -9.77 -14.00
C ALA A 48 -62.39 -8.82 -13.08
N LYS A 49 -63.05 -8.26 -12.05
CA LYS A 49 -62.40 -7.41 -11.03
C LYS A 49 -61.32 -8.18 -10.28
N GLU A 50 -61.62 -9.39 -9.82
CA GLU A 50 -60.64 -10.25 -9.14
C GLU A 50 -59.41 -10.51 -10.02
N LEU A 51 -59.61 -10.81 -11.29
CA LEU A 51 -58.53 -11.11 -12.24
C LEU A 51 -57.69 -9.85 -12.55
N THR A 52 -58.33 -8.68 -12.68
CA THR A 52 -57.59 -7.40 -12.83
C THR A 52 -56.80 -7.02 -11.58
N MET A 53 -57.32 -7.29 -10.37
CA MET A 53 -56.58 -7.07 -9.13
C MET A 53 -55.37 -7.99 -9.02
N LYS A 54 -55.50 -9.27 -9.41
CA LYS A 54 -54.36 -10.21 -9.46
C LYS A 54 -53.30 -9.75 -10.47
N LEU A 55 -53.71 -9.40 -11.69
CA LEU A 55 -52.78 -8.87 -12.70
C LEU A 55 -52.08 -7.59 -12.24
N ALA A 56 -52.79 -6.68 -11.58
CA ALA A 56 -52.20 -5.45 -11.03
C ALA A 56 -51.23 -5.74 -9.87
N ALA A 57 -51.55 -6.70 -9.00
CA ALA A 57 -50.66 -7.14 -7.94
C ALA A 57 -49.39 -7.79 -8.48
N ASP A 58 -49.52 -8.69 -9.46
CA ASP A 58 -48.38 -9.35 -10.12
C ASP A 58 -47.51 -8.33 -10.86
N ALA A 59 -48.11 -7.37 -11.55
CA ALA A 59 -47.39 -6.27 -12.19
C ALA A 59 -46.65 -5.39 -11.18
N ALA A 60 -47.27 -5.09 -10.03
CA ALA A 60 -46.62 -4.32 -8.96
C ALA A 60 -45.43 -5.08 -8.36
N VAL A 61 -45.57 -6.39 -8.10
CA VAL A 61 -44.48 -7.23 -7.60
C VAL A 61 -43.34 -7.29 -8.62
N SER A 62 -43.65 -7.54 -9.90
CA SER A 62 -42.64 -7.56 -10.97
C SER A 62 -41.92 -6.22 -11.09
N SER A 63 -42.64 -5.09 -10.98
CA SER A 63 -42.03 -3.76 -11.04
C SER A 63 -41.06 -3.49 -9.89
N ARG A 64 -41.35 -3.98 -8.68
CA ARG A 64 -40.46 -3.86 -7.51
C ARG A 64 -39.20 -4.68 -7.68
N LEU A 65 -39.32 -5.93 -8.13
CA LEU A 65 -38.16 -6.79 -8.38
C LEU A 65 -37.24 -6.19 -9.46
N LEU A 66 -37.81 -5.68 -10.54
CA LEU A 66 -37.04 -4.99 -11.59
C LEU A 66 -36.38 -3.70 -11.07
N GLN A 67 -37.04 -2.97 -10.16
CA GLN A 67 -36.45 -1.77 -9.54
C GLN A 67 -35.31 -2.12 -8.59
N GLU A 68 -35.43 -3.19 -7.80
CA GLU A 68 -34.37 -3.69 -6.92
C GLU A 68 -33.17 -4.19 -7.73
N GLU A 69 -33.40 -4.97 -8.79
CA GLU A 69 -32.34 -5.44 -9.68
C GLU A 69 -31.67 -4.26 -10.41
N SER A 70 -32.43 -3.28 -10.87
CA SER A 70 -31.89 -2.08 -11.52
C SER A 70 -31.05 -1.24 -10.56
N THR A 71 -31.46 -1.07 -9.30
CA THR A 71 -30.67 -0.29 -8.32
C THR A 71 -29.41 -1.05 -7.92
N PHE A 72 -29.48 -2.37 -7.77
CA PHE A 72 -28.32 -3.22 -7.53
C PHE A 72 -27.30 -3.12 -8.67
N LEU A 73 -27.75 -3.25 -9.93
CA LEU A 73 -26.88 -3.13 -11.10
C LEU A 73 -26.30 -1.72 -11.25
N GLN A 74 -27.07 -0.68 -10.94
CA GLN A 74 -26.59 0.70 -10.97
C GLN A 74 -25.51 0.94 -9.91
N ASN A 75 -25.71 0.45 -8.69
CA ASN A 75 -24.71 0.54 -7.62
C ASN A 75 -23.44 -0.23 -8.01
N LYS A 76 -23.58 -1.44 -8.57
CA LYS A 76 -22.45 -2.21 -9.08
C LYS A 76 -21.71 -1.43 -10.16
N LEU A 77 -22.41 -0.86 -11.15
CA LEU A 77 -21.79 -0.07 -12.21
C LEU A 77 -21.02 1.14 -11.65
N ASN A 78 -21.61 1.86 -10.69
CA ASN A 78 -20.99 3.02 -10.06
C ASN A 78 -19.65 2.64 -9.39
N ILE A 79 -19.63 1.57 -8.57
CA ILE A 79 -18.41 1.06 -7.92
C ILE A 79 -17.34 0.73 -8.97
N TRP A 80 -17.71 0.02 -10.05
CA TRP A 80 -16.78 -0.32 -11.12
C TRP A 80 -16.25 0.91 -11.88
N THR A 81 -17.06 1.96 -12.03
CA THR A 81 -16.62 3.20 -12.69
C THR A 81 -15.68 4.02 -11.80
N GLU A 82 -15.92 4.06 -10.49
CA GLU A 82 -15.06 4.71 -9.50
C GLU A 82 -13.69 4.01 -9.47
N ASP A 83 -13.66 2.69 -9.31
CA ASP A 83 -12.42 1.90 -9.33
C ASP A 83 -11.58 2.13 -10.60
N ARG A 84 -12.24 2.26 -11.76
CA ARG A 84 -11.56 2.51 -13.04
C ARG A 84 -11.07 3.95 -13.15
N SER A 85 -11.81 4.91 -12.60
CA SER A 85 -11.39 6.30 -12.52
C SER A 85 -10.14 6.41 -11.64
N ASP A 86 -10.15 5.78 -10.47
CA ASP A 86 -9.04 5.83 -9.51
C ASP A 86 -7.78 5.19 -10.09
N LYS A 87 -7.89 4.02 -10.74
CA LYS A 87 -6.76 3.40 -11.46
C LYS A 87 -6.18 4.33 -12.53
N LYS A 88 -7.02 4.99 -13.33
CA LYS A 88 -6.54 5.95 -14.33
C LYS A 88 -5.85 7.15 -13.70
N GLN A 89 -6.34 7.66 -12.57
CA GLN A 89 -5.71 8.76 -11.86
C GLN A 89 -4.34 8.35 -11.30
N ILE A 90 -4.25 7.15 -10.72
CA ILE A 90 -2.99 6.57 -10.23
C ILE A 90 -1.99 6.40 -11.38
N ASP A 91 -2.41 5.79 -12.50
CA ASP A 91 -1.56 5.61 -13.68
C ASP A 91 -1.05 6.95 -14.23
N ALA A 92 -1.93 7.96 -14.29
CA ALA A 92 -1.55 9.30 -14.71
C ALA A 92 -0.53 9.95 -13.77
N LEU A 93 -0.67 9.76 -12.46
CA LEU A 93 0.29 10.26 -11.45
C LEU A 93 1.64 9.54 -11.58
N ILE A 94 1.65 8.21 -11.74
CA ILE A 94 2.88 7.43 -11.95
C ILE A 94 3.55 7.87 -13.24
N GLN A 95 2.79 8.08 -14.32
CA GLN A 95 3.36 8.55 -15.58
C GLN A 95 3.95 9.95 -15.44
N LYS A 96 3.27 10.84 -14.71
CA LYS A 96 3.70 12.24 -14.51
C LYS A 96 4.95 12.36 -13.63
N TYR A 97 5.02 11.63 -12.52
CA TYR A 97 6.09 11.78 -11.51
C TYR A 97 7.11 10.65 -11.51
N GLY A 98 6.79 9.50 -12.09
CA GLY A 98 7.67 8.34 -12.17
C GLY A 98 8.87 8.58 -13.09
N GLN A 99 8.69 9.28 -14.21
CA GLN A 99 9.81 9.60 -15.11
C GLN A 99 10.84 10.55 -14.46
N PRO A 100 10.47 11.68 -13.84
CA PRO A 100 11.42 12.50 -13.09
C PRO A 100 12.14 11.74 -11.97
N LEU A 101 11.41 10.90 -11.22
CA LEU A 101 12.02 10.07 -10.17
C LEU A 101 13.03 9.08 -10.76
N MET A 102 12.70 8.41 -11.87
CA MET A 102 13.57 7.48 -12.56
C MET A 102 14.87 8.17 -12.99
N VAL A 103 14.77 9.36 -13.59
CA VAL A 103 15.95 10.14 -14.01
C VAL A 103 16.81 10.51 -12.80
N ALA A 104 16.21 11.03 -11.72
CA ALA A 104 16.95 11.38 -10.51
C ALA A 104 17.63 10.15 -9.86
N ALA A 105 16.94 9.01 -9.82
CA ALA A 105 17.50 7.76 -9.32
C ALA A 105 18.66 7.26 -10.20
N TYR A 106 18.51 7.36 -11.53
CA TYR A 106 19.57 7.00 -12.50
C TYR A 106 20.82 7.89 -12.33
N GLU A 107 20.65 9.19 -12.20
CA GLU A 107 21.78 10.12 -12.03
C GLU A 107 22.48 9.91 -10.69
N LEU A 108 21.71 9.71 -9.60
CA LEU A 108 22.29 9.43 -8.30
C LEU A 108 23.05 8.10 -8.31
N GLN A 109 22.48 7.02 -8.85
CA GLN A 109 23.20 5.74 -8.90
C GLN A 109 24.46 5.83 -9.76
N ALA A 110 24.44 6.58 -10.87
CA ALA A 110 25.61 6.77 -11.71
C ALA A 110 26.70 7.51 -10.94
N ARG A 111 26.33 8.57 -10.23
CA ARG A 111 27.26 9.33 -9.38
C ARG A 111 27.87 8.46 -8.28
N LEU A 112 27.05 7.64 -7.61
CA LEU A 112 27.54 6.71 -6.59
C LEU A 112 28.47 5.65 -7.18
N TYR A 113 28.15 5.11 -8.36
CA TYR A 113 29.02 4.20 -9.09
C TYR A 113 30.37 4.86 -9.38
N GLU A 114 30.37 6.12 -9.85
CA GLU A 114 31.60 6.85 -10.17
C GLU A 114 32.52 6.99 -8.97
N ILE A 115 32.01 7.51 -7.86
CA ILE A 115 32.84 7.76 -6.67
C ILE A 115 33.29 6.45 -6.01
N CYS A 116 32.49 5.38 -6.06
CA CYS A 116 32.84 4.09 -5.47
C CYS A 116 33.80 3.26 -6.36
N GLN A 117 33.70 3.35 -7.69
CA GLN A 117 34.40 2.44 -8.62
C GLN A 117 35.56 3.08 -9.37
N TYR A 118 35.49 4.36 -9.71
CA TYR A 118 36.55 5.03 -10.45
C TYR A 118 37.54 5.73 -9.50
N PRO A 119 38.83 5.85 -9.89
CA PRO A 119 39.78 6.65 -9.15
C PRO A 119 39.39 8.12 -9.23
N ILE A 120 39.30 8.78 -8.08
CA ILE A 120 39.09 10.23 -8.01
C ILE A 120 40.40 10.91 -8.38
N SER A 121 40.34 11.98 -9.18
CA SER A 121 41.55 12.68 -9.61
C SER A 121 42.29 13.29 -8.41
N LYS A 122 43.62 13.26 -8.46
CA LYS A 122 44.52 13.68 -7.38
C LYS A 122 44.31 15.14 -7.04
N ALA A 123 44.16 15.97 -8.07
CA ALA A 123 43.87 17.40 -7.93
C ALA A 123 42.60 17.66 -7.11
N HIS A 124 41.56 16.83 -7.25
CA HIS A 124 40.33 16.99 -6.46
C HIS A 124 40.47 16.48 -5.02
N LEU A 125 41.34 15.50 -4.75
CA LEU A 125 41.54 14.97 -3.40
C LEU A 125 42.50 15.81 -2.56
N GLU A 126 43.46 16.50 -3.19
CA GLU A 126 44.44 17.34 -2.49
C GLU A 126 43.99 18.79 -2.32
N SER A 127 43.04 19.25 -3.14
CA SER A 127 42.48 20.60 -3.00
C SER A 127 41.25 20.59 -2.10
N THR A 128 41.17 21.57 -1.19
CA THR A 128 39.99 21.82 -0.36
C THR A 128 38.75 22.06 -1.20
N GLU A 129 38.91 22.78 -2.31
CA GLU A 129 37.84 23.13 -3.26
C GLU A 129 37.34 21.89 -4.00
N GLY A 130 38.24 21.09 -4.57
CA GLY A 130 37.84 19.88 -5.31
C GLY A 130 37.14 18.84 -4.44
N LEU A 131 37.50 18.71 -3.17
CA LEU A 131 36.78 17.83 -2.25
C LEU A 131 35.40 18.39 -1.90
N GLN A 132 35.29 19.71 -1.69
CA GLN A 132 33.99 20.36 -1.48
C GLN A 132 33.08 20.23 -2.70
N ASP A 133 33.61 20.37 -3.91
CA ASP A 133 32.85 20.20 -5.16
C ASP A 133 32.28 18.77 -5.27
N ILE A 134 33.11 17.75 -4.93
CA ILE A 134 32.65 16.35 -4.90
C ILE A 134 31.50 16.19 -3.90
N LYS A 135 31.61 16.78 -2.71
CA LYS A 135 30.57 16.71 -1.66
C LYS A 135 29.30 17.40 -2.11
N GLN A 136 29.38 18.67 -2.49
CA GLN A 136 28.24 19.50 -2.87
C GLN A 136 27.49 18.90 -4.06
N TYR A 137 28.20 18.49 -5.11
CA TYR A 137 27.57 17.89 -6.28
C TYR A 137 26.91 16.54 -5.97
N THR A 138 27.54 15.71 -5.14
CA THR A 138 26.94 14.43 -4.74
C THR A 138 25.73 14.65 -3.82
N CYS A 139 25.81 15.58 -2.87
CA CYS A 139 24.69 15.96 -2.01
C CYS A 139 23.53 16.55 -2.81
N TYR A 140 23.81 17.33 -3.86
CA TYR A 140 22.78 17.80 -4.79
C TYR A 140 22.02 16.65 -5.44
N LYS A 141 22.72 15.60 -5.90
CA LYS A 141 22.06 14.41 -6.48
C LYS A 141 21.22 13.66 -5.46
N PHE A 142 21.66 13.56 -4.20
CA PHE A 142 20.81 13.06 -3.12
C PHE A 142 19.58 13.95 -2.93
N ALA A 143 19.75 15.27 -2.91
CA ALA A 143 18.67 16.24 -2.74
C ALA A 143 17.60 16.11 -3.83
N GLN A 144 18.02 16.01 -5.10
CA GLN A 144 17.11 15.82 -6.24
C GLN A 144 16.30 14.53 -6.10
N PHE A 145 16.94 13.42 -5.75
CA PHE A 145 16.25 12.15 -5.52
C PHE A 145 15.26 12.23 -4.35
N LEU A 146 15.68 12.83 -3.23
CA LEU A 146 14.82 13.03 -2.06
C LEU A 146 13.64 13.95 -2.37
N ALA A 147 13.83 14.97 -3.20
CA ALA A 147 12.75 15.85 -3.65
C ALA A 147 11.70 15.07 -4.45
N TRP A 148 12.12 14.32 -5.47
CA TRP A 148 11.17 13.56 -6.31
C TRP A 148 10.48 12.43 -5.57
N THR A 149 11.16 11.74 -4.65
CA THR A 149 10.51 10.75 -3.78
C THR A 149 9.48 11.40 -2.87
N HIS A 150 9.76 12.59 -2.33
CA HIS A 150 8.80 13.35 -1.52
C HIS A 150 7.60 13.81 -2.35
N VAL A 151 7.82 14.35 -3.55
CA VAL A 151 6.72 14.73 -4.47
C VAL A 151 5.84 13.54 -4.77
N LEU A 152 6.46 12.41 -5.10
CA LEU A 152 5.74 11.19 -5.41
C LEU A 152 4.89 10.73 -4.21
N ARG A 153 5.45 10.70 -2.99
CA ARG A 153 4.71 10.36 -1.75
C ARG A 153 3.55 11.30 -1.45
N THR A 154 3.80 12.59 -1.52
CA THR A 154 2.82 13.62 -1.16
C THR A 154 1.68 13.69 -2.18
N LYS A 155 1.95 13.41 -3.46
CA LYS A 155 0.93 13.42 -4.53
C LYS A 155 0.21 12.09 -4.69
N ALA A 156 0.88 10.98 -4.42
CA ALA A 156 0.29 9.65 -4.47
C ALA A 156 -0.01 9.15 -3.05
N GLN A 157 -0.78 9.93 -2.27
CA GLN A 157 -1.16 9.71 -0.86
C GLN A 157 -1.70 8.30 -0.50
N PHE A 158 -1.78 7.37 -1.46
CA PHE A 158 -2.39 6.06 -1.36
C PHE A 158 -1.48 4.88 -1.72
N PHE A 159 -0.16 5.04 -1.84
CA PHE A 159 0.74 3.92 -2.20
C PHE A 159 0.55 2.65 -1.38
N SER A 160 0.22 2.78 -0.10
CA SER A 160 0.01 1.65 0.80
C SER A 160 -1.33 0.92 0.61
N PHE A 161 -2.29 1.49 -0.13
CA PHE A 161 -3.65 0.95 -0.26
C PHE A 161 -4.02 0.54 -1.69
N THR A 162 -3.14 0.78 -2.67
CA THR A 162 -3.44 0.37 -4.05
C THR A 162 -3.26 -1.13 -4.20
N GLY A 163 -4.22 -1.81 -4.85
CA GLY A 163 -4.05 -3.19 -5.33
C GLY A 163 -3.11 -3.33 -6.54
N ASP A 164 -2.39 -2.28 -6.92
CA ASP A 164 -1.43 -2.31 -8.02
C ASP A 164 -0.07 -2.85 -7.52
N GLU A 165 0.29 -4.04 -8.00
CA GLU A 165 1.55 -4.71 -7.66
C GLU A 165 2.80 -3.93 -8.10
N ASN A 166 2.74 -3.20 -9.22
CA ASN A 166 3.87 -2.38 -9.67
C ASN A 166 4.12 -1.25 -8.68
N LEU A 167 3.04 -0.60 -8.26
CA LEU A 167 3.11 0.51 -7.33
C LEU A 167 3.58 0.11 -5.94
N ARG A 168 3.10 -1.03 -5.47
CA ARG A 168 3.58 -1.68 -4.25
C ARG A 168 5.06 -1.98 -4.33
N ARG A 169 5.55 -2.45 -5.48
CA ARG A 169 6.97 -2.75 -5.70
C ARG A 169 7.85 -1.49 -5.72
N ILE A 170 7.43 -0.42 -6.39
CA ILE A 170 8.11 0.89 -6.36
C ILE A 170 8.17 1.42 -4.92
N SER A 171 7.06 1.34 -4.19
CA SER A 171 6.98 1.79 -2.79
C SER A 171 7.89 0.99 -1.88
N TYR A 172 7.96 -0.33 -2.08
CA TYR A 172 8.88 -1.21 -1.38
C TYR A 172 10.34 -0.86 -1.64
N LEU A 173 10.72 -0.59 -2.90
CA LEU A 173 12.10 -0.19 -3.24
C LEU A 173 12.47 1.16 -2.64
N ILE A 174 11.56 2.13 -2.65
CA ILE A 174 11.76 3.43 -1.99
C ILE A 174 11.93 3.24 -0.46
N LEU A 175 11.08 2.42 0.17
CA LEU A 175 11.21 2.10 1.60
C LEU A 175 12.56 1.46 1.91
N ARG A 176 13.03 0.57 1.04
CA ARG A 176 14.31 -0.11 1.18
C ARG A 176 15.51 0.83 1.02
N ILE A 177 15.42 1.84 0.16
CA ILE A 177 16.41 2.92 0.10
C ILE A 177 16.37 3.74 1.39
N ASP A 178 15.19 4.05 1.92
CA ASP A 178 15.05 4.78 3.17
C ASP A 178 15.60 4.01 4.37
N GLU A 179 15.43 2.69 4.42
CA GLU A 179 16.08 1.84 5.41
C GLU A 179 17.59 1.89 5.31
N GLU A 180 18.16 1.95 4.09
CA GLU A 180 19.60 2.12 3.93
C GLU A 180 20.09 3.46 4.47
N PHE A 181 19.27 4.51 4.36
CA PHE A 181 19.57 5.78 5.01
C PHE A 181 19.51 5.70 6.53
N ASP A 182 18.58 4.92 7.10
CA ASP A 182 18.43 4.76 8.56
C ASP A 182 19.43 3.77 9.18
N ARG A 183 20.00 2.86 8.37
CA ARG A 183 20.93 1.83 8.82
C ARG A 183 22.27 2.44 9.25
N ARG A 184 22.65 2.16 10.49
CA ARG A 184 24.01 2.38 10.97
C ARG A 184 24.88 1.22 10.50
N ARG A 185 25.95 1.53 9.77
CA ARG A 185 26.92 0.55 9.27
C ARG A 185 28.22 0.65 10.09
N GLY A 186 28.98 -0.45 10.13
CA GLY A 186 30.20 -0.53 10.94
C GLY A 186 30.00 -1.22 12.30
N TYR A 187 31.07 -1.84 12.80
CA TYR A 187 31.09 -2.56 14.08
C TYR A 187 31.10 -1.63 15.30
N ASP A 188 31.48 -0.37 15.06
CA ASP A 188 31.70 0.71 16.03
C ASP A 188 30.49 1.67 16.12
N GLY A 189 29.54 1.59 15.19
CA GLY A 189 28.43 2.52 15.09
C GLY A 189 28.83 3.90 14.59
N GLU A 190 30.01 4.04 13.97
CA GLU A 190 30.52 5.32 13.46
C GLU A 190 29.75 5.82 12.23
N ASN A 191 29.23 4.91 11.39
CA ASN A 191 28.42 5.34 10.26
C ASN A 191 27.03 5.78 10.76
N VAL A 192 26.86 7.09 10.86
CA VAL A 192 25.62 7.72 11.32
C VAL A 192 24.59 7.64 10.20
N GLY A 193 23.47 6.96 10.47
CA GLY A 193 22.31 6.97 9.57
C GLY A 193 21.74 8.39 9.42
N VAL A 194 21.17 8.67 8.24
CA VAL A 194 20.55 9.95 7.92
C VAL A 194 19.17 10.05 8.56
N TRP A 195 18.99 11.03 9.45
CA TRP A 195 17.73 11.19 10.16
C TRP A 195 16.54 11.44 9.21
N PRO A 196 15.36 10.80 9.40
CA PRO A 196 14.16 11.04 8.60
C PRO A 196 13.78 12.53 8.48
N GLY A 197 13.86 13.28 9.58
CA GLY A 197 13.53 14.71 9.57
C GLY A 197 14.45 15.54 8.66
N SER A 198 15.74 15.20 8.60
CA SER A 198 16.69 15.87 7.70
C SER A 198 16.35 15.60 6.24
N ARG A 199 15.94 14.36 5.91
CA ARG A 199 15.52 13.98 4.55
C ARG A 199 14.31 14.79 4.10
N VAL A 200 13.27 14.88 4.93
CA VAL A 200 12.07 15.69 4.63
C VAL A 200 12.43 17.16 4.46
N LEU A 201 13.23 17.71 5.37
CA LEU A 201 13.65 19.12 5.30
C LEU A 201 14.44 19.42 4.02
N ILE A 202 15.35 18.52 3.60
CA ILE A 202 16.06 18.62 2.32
C ILE A 202 15.06 18.62 1.17
N SER A 203 14.13 17.65 1.15
CA SER A 203 13.13 17.52 0.09
C SER A 203 12.32 18.81 -0.04
N GLU A 204 11.76 19.33 1.06
CA GLU A 204 10.96 20.55 1.06
C GLU A 204 11.75 21.77 0.57
N ARG A 205 13.01 21.89 0.97
CA ARG A 205 13.90 22.99 0.54
C ARG A 205 14.28 22.91 -0.94
N MET A 206 14.28 21.71 -1.51
CA MET A 206 14.54 21.51 -2.94
C MET A 206 13.34 21.86 -3.82
N LEU A 207 12.14 22.01 -3.27
CA LEU A 207 10.93 22.35 -4.02
C LEU A 207 10.75 23.86 -4.10
N VAL A 208 10.54 24.37 -5.32
CA VAL A 208 10.24 25.79 -5.53
C VAL A 208 8.81 26.08 -5.04
N ASP A 209 8.67 27.05 -4.14
CA ASP A 209 7.35 27.47 -3.64
C ASP A 209 6.57 28.18 -4.75
N VAL A 210 5.52 27.52 -5.23
CA VAL A 210 4.62 27.97 -6.30
C VAL A 210 4.03 29.34 -5.99
N LYS A 211 3.91 29.74 -4.72
CA LYS A 211 3.38 31.06 -4.34
C LYS A 211 4.20 32.23 -4.90
N LYS A 212 5.47 32.02 -5.24
CA LYS A 212 6.34 33.07 -5.79
C LYS A 212 6.39 33.10 -7.32
N ALA A 213 5.98 32.03 -8.00
CA ALA A 213 6.04 31.93 -9.46
C ALA A 213 4.62 32.06 -10.05
N GLN A 214 4.19 33.29 -10.34
CA GLN A 214 2.84 33.60 -10.82
C GLN A 214 2.47 32.99 -12.18
N ASP A 215 3.45 32.54 -12.99
CA ASP A 215 3.23 32.19 -14.40
C ASP A 215 3.57 30.74 -14.79
N VAL A 216 4.00 29.89 -13.84
CA VAL A 216 4.30 28.47 -14.13
C VAL A 216 3.21 27.61 -13.49
N PRO A 217 2.60 26.65 -14.21
CA PRO A 217 1.69 25.68 -13.60
C PRO A 217 2.33 25.11 -12.34
N ALA A 218 1.53 24.95 -11.28
CA ALA A 218 1.91 24.48 -9.94
C ALA A 218 2.51 23.06 -9.87
N ASP A 219 3.07 22.59 -10.98
CA ASP A 219 3.77 21.34 -11.13
C ASP A 219 5.16 21.52 -10.50
N THR A 220 5.38 20.71 -9.47
CA THR A 220 6.48 20.80 -8.53
C THR A 220 7.84 20.82 -9.23
N THR A 221 8.42 22.01 -9.43
CA THR A 221 9.78 22.17 -9.96
C THR A 221 10.80 21.99 -8.84
N VAL A 222 11.86 21.25 -9.13
CA VAL A 222 13.01 21.03 -8.25
C VAL A 222 14.10 22.05 -8.61
N ILE A 223 14.72 22.68 -7.60
CA ILE A 223 15.77 23.68 -7.83
C ILE A 223 16.96 23.12 -8.61
N GLY A 224 17.57 23.99 -9.42
CA GLY A 224 18.80 23.73 -10.16
C GLY A 224 20.03 23.62 -9.26
N PHE A 225 21.16 23.21 -9.83
CA PHE A 225 22.41 23.07 -9.07
C PHE A 225 22.97 24.43 -8.63
N ASP A 226 22.84 25.46 -9.47
CA ASP A 226 23.31 26.81 -9.19
C ASP A 226 22.59 27.40 -7.96
N GLU A 227 21.25 27.38 -7.99
CA GLU A 227 20.38 27.78 -6.88
C GLU A 227 20.67 26.97 -5.60
N PHE A 228 20.92 25.66 -5.74
CA PHE A 228 21.32 24.81 -4.62
C PHE A 228 22.66 25.22 -4.00
N LEU A 229 23.63 25.65 -4.82
CA LEU A 229 24.93 26.13 -4.34
C LEU A 229 24.82 27.48 -3.63
N GLU A 230 24.01 28.40 -4.15
CA GLU A 230 23.71 29.68 -3.49
C GLU A 230 23.15 29.44 -2.08
N ASP A 231 22.22 28.50 -1.96
CA ASP A 231 21.56 28.13 -0.71
C ASP A 231 22.36 27.13 0.16
N TRP A 232 23.53 26.66 -0.30
CA TRP A 232 24.24 25.55 0.33
C TRP A 232 24.57 25.82 1.80
N GLN A 233 25.19 26.96 2.09
CA GLN A 233 25.67 27.27 3.44
C GLN A 233 24.53 27.44 4.44
N GLU A 234 23.44 28.09 4.02
CA GLU A 234 22.34 28.46 4.91
C GLU A 234 21.30 27.34 5.06
N LYS A 235 20.98 26.63 3.98
CA LYS A 235 19.84 25.72 3.92
C LYS A 235 20.22 24.26 3.77
N PHE A 236 21.35 23.90 3.18
CA PHE A 236 21.62 22.48 2.87
C PHE A 236 22.75 21.88 3.68
N ARG A 237 23.78 22.66 4.05
CA ARG A 237 24.99 22.14 4.68
C ARG A 237 24.73 21.34 5.95
N GLN A 238 23.90 21.87 6.85
CA GLN A 238 23.57 21.19 8.11
C GLN A 238 22.79 19.88 7.88
N PRO A 239 21.62 19.86 7.21
CA PRO A 239 20.88 18.62 7.04
C PRO A 239 21.58 17.60 6.12
N MET A 240 22.49 18.05 5.24
CA MET A 240 23.30 17.18 4.38
C MET A 240 24.58 16.64 5.03
N SER A 241 24.90 17.03 6.27
CA SER A 241 26.17 16.68 6.92
C SER A 241 26.41 15.17 6.98
N TYR A 242 25.35 14.37 7.11
CA TYR A 242 25.41 12.90 7.10
C TYR A 242 25.96 12.35 5.78
N PHE A 243 25.47 12.86 4.64
CA PHE A 243 25.95 12.44 3.33
C PHE A 243 27.38 12.93 3.08
N CYS A 244 27.73 14.14 3.55
CA CYS A 244 29.12 14.60 3.53
C CYS A 244 30.04 13.65 4.32
N HIS A 245 29.61 13.20 5.49
CA HIS A 245 30.36 12.25 6.32
C HIS A 245 30.54 10.91 5.61
N TRP A 246 29.50 10.37 4.96
CA TRP A 246 29.63 9.14 4.16
C TRP A 246 30.65 9.27 3.02
N ILE A 247 30.70 10.45 2.38
CA ILE A 247 31.68 10.74 1.33
C ILE A 247 33.09 10.84 1.92
N ASP A 248 33.22 11.50 3.08
CA ASP A 248 34.50 11.60 3.81
C ASP A 248 35.03 10.23 4.21
N ASP A 249 34.19 9.39 4.82
CA ASP A 249 34.52 8.02 5.21
C ASP A 249 34.98 7.21 4.00
N LEU A 250 34.27 7.29 2.87
CA LEU A 250 34.65 6.61 1.64
C LEU A 250 36.03 7.06 1.14
N VAL A 251 36.27 8.36 1.14
CA VAL A 251 37.50 8.98 0.62
C VAL A 251 38.69 8.62 1.52
N ILE A 252 38.54 8.72 2.85
CA ILE A 252 39.57 8.32 3.83
C ILE A 252 39.81 6.81 3.75
N ALA A 253 38.77 5.99 3.77
CA ALA A 253 38.90 4.54 3.78
C ALA A 253 39.60 4.01 2.54
N ARG A 254 39.36 4.61 1.36
CA ARG A 254 40.12 4.29 0.15
C ARG A 254 41.61 4.52 0.33
N LYS A 255 41.98 5.62 0.98
CA LYS A 255 43.37 6.00 1.23
C LYS A 255 44.05 5.08 2.24
N VAL A 256 43.40 4.77 3.35
CA VAL A 256 43.92 3.89 4.41
C VAL A 256 43.70 2.40 4.13
N ARG A 257 42.96 2.07 3.07
CA ARG A 257 42.54 0.71 2.67
C ARG A 257 41.66 0.02 3.71
N GLU A 258 40.85 0.80 4.40
CA GLU A 258 39.80 0.26 5.26
C GLU A 258 38.66 -0.27 4.39
N GLN A 259 38.15 -1.44 4.79
CA GLN A 259 37.05 -2.10 4.11
C GLN A 259 35.71 -1.61 4.70
N HIS A 260 34.63 -1.72 3.93
CA HIS A 260 33.24 -1.53 4.37
C HIS A 260 32.79 -0.11 4.72
N LYS A 261 33.69 0.87 4.79
CA LYS A 261 33.32 2.27 5.01
C LYS A 261 32.50 2.85 3.83
N ASP A 262 32.56 2.23 2.64
CA ASP A 262 31.73 2.58 1.48
C ASP A 262 30.44 1.76 1.34
N ASP A 263 30.14 0.85 2.27
CA ASP A 263 29.01 -0.08 2.14
C ASP A 263 27.66 0.66 2.05
N ALA A 264 27.48 1.78 2.76
CA ALA A 264 26.24 2.57 2.73
C ALA A 264 25.95 3.08 1.31
N LEU A 265 26.95 3.70 0.68
CA LEU A 265 26.85 4.25 -0.67
C LEU A 265 26.67 3.13 -1.70
N ARG A 266 27.37 2.01 -1.54
CA ARG A 266 27.26 0.84 -2.44
C ARG A 266 25.90 0.17 -2.37
N CYS A 267 25.36 -0.06 -1.17
CA CYS A 267 24.02 -0.63 -0.98
C CYS A 267 22.93 0.32 -1.50
N THR A 268 23.07 1.61 -1.23
CA THR A 268 22.19 2.65 -1.80
C THR A 268 22.21 2.59 -3.34
N GLN A 269 23.40 2.51 -3.94
CA GLN A 269 23.54 2.39 -5.39
C GLN A 269 22.81 1.17 -5.95
N HIS A 270 22.97 0.00 -5.35
CA HIS A 270 22.27 -1.22 -5.80
C HIS A 270 20.75 -1.07 -5.74
N ASN A 271 20.22 -0.48 -4.67
CA ASN A 271 18.78 -0.27 -4.51
C ASN A 271 18.23 0.75 -5.50
N LEU A 272 19.01 1.79 -5.82
CA LEU A 272 18.65 2.74 -6.86
C LEU A 272 18.65 2.08 -8.25
N VAL A 273 19.57 1.14 -8.53
CA VAL A 273 19.50 0.39 -9.80
C VAL A 273 18.22 -0.45 -9.86
N ASP A 274 17.89 -1.17 -8.79
CA ASP A 274 16.65 -1.96 -8.73
C ASP A 274 15.42 -1.05 -8.95
N LEU A 275 15.40 0.15 -8.37
CA LEU A 275 14.34 1.15 -8.57
C LEU A 275 14.26 1.64 -10.03
N VAL A 276 15.40 1.91 -10.68
CA VAL A 276 15.41 2.35 -12.07
C VAL A 276 14.96 1.23 -13.00
N GLU A 277 15.39 -0.02 -12.77
CA GLU A 277 14.94 -1.19 -13.55
C GLU A 277 13.41 -1.38 -13.49
N ASP A 278 12.80 -1.08 -12.35
CA ASP A 278 11.35 -1.14 -12.14
C ASP A 278 10.59 0.02 -12.80
N LEU A 279 11.12 1.23 -12.70
CA LEU A 279 10.50 2.43 -13.29
C LEU A 279 10.67 2.47 -14.82
N ASP A 280 11.76 1.93 -15.36
CA ASP A 280 12.09 1.95 -16.79
C ASP A 280 11.41 0.81 -17.57
N LYS A 281 10.08 0.89 -17.70
CA LYS A 281 9.27 -0.07 -18.47
C LYS A 281 9.76 -0.25 -19.92
N ASN A 282 10.36 0.79 -20.49
CA ASN A 282 10.83 0.82 -21.88
C ASN A 282 12.29 0.36 -22.04
N LYS A 283 13.01 0.08 -20.94
CA LYS A 283 14.41 -0.35 -20.94
C LYS A 283 15.36 0.63 -21.66
N ILE A 284 15.07 1.92 -21.59
CA ILE A 284 15.93 2.98 -22.15
C ILE A 284 17.33 2.90 -21.52
N TYR A 285 17.42 2.57 -20.24
CA TYR A 285 18.65 2.49 -19.46
C TYR A 285 19.16 1.05 -19.25
N HIS A 286 19.06 0.19 -20.26
CA HIS A 286 19.53 -1.21 -20.21
C HIS A 286 21.03 -1.41 -19.88
N HIS A 287 21.84 -0.34 -19.92
CA HIS A 287 23.29 -0.38 -19.69
C HIS A 287 23.70 0.03 -18.27
N ILE A 288 22.75 0.16 -17.33
CA ILE A 288 23.08 0.47 -15.93
C ILE A 288 23.94 -0.64 -15.34
N LYS A 289 25.04 -0.24 -14.70
CA LYS A 289 25.97 -1.17 -14.06
C LYS A 289 25.71 -1.19 -12.56
N LYS A 290 25.41 -2.36 -12.03
CA LYS A 290 25.48 -2.60 -10.58
C LYS A 290 26.95 -2.63 -10.17
N LEU A 291 27.27 -2.04 -9.02
CA LEU A 291 28.58 -2.24 -8.41
C LEU A 291 28.79 -3.75 -8.11
N PRO A 292 30.04 -4.26 -8.18
CA PRO A 292 30.29 -5.66 -7.88
C PRO A 292 29.88 -5.99 -6.43
N LYS A 293 29.33 -7.20 -6.20
CA LYS A 293 28.95 -7.70 -4.87
C LYS A 293 30.16 -7.70 -3.94
N ARG A 294 30.26 -6.68 -3.09
CA ARG A 294 31.31 -6.52 -2.08
C ARG A 294 30.80 -6.04 -0.73
N ALA A 295 29.60 -5.46 -0.70
CA ALA A 295 28.96 -5.06 0.53
C ALA A 295 28.44 -6.32 1.26
N ILE A 296 28.90 -6.52 2.49
CA ILE A 296 28.58 -7.69 3.32
C ILE A 296 27.08 -7.75 3.62
N PHE A 297 26.43 -6.58 3.74
CA PHE A 297 25.03 -6.46 4.14
C PHE A 297 24.16 -5.85 3.03
N CYS A 298 24.37 -6.30 1.79
CA CYS A 298 23.57 -5.82 0.67
C CYS A 298 22.34 -6.70 0.47
N ASP A 299 21.16 -6.13 0.73
CA ASP A 299 19.88 -6.83 0.59
C ASP A 299 19.31 -6.78 -0.83
N CYS A 300 20.09 -6.38 -1.86
CA CYS A 300 19.56 -6.08 -3.20
C CYS A 300 18.82 -7.28 -3.81
N SER A 301 17.82 -7.04 -4.65
CA SER A 301 16.94 -8.09 -5.18
C SER A 301 17.73 -9.23 -5.86
N THR A 302 18.85 -8.86 -6.49
CA THR A 302 19.81 -9.76 -7.15
C THR A 302 20.99 -10.17 -6.26
N CYS A 303 21.20 -9.49 -5.13
CA CYS A 303 22.30 -9.71 -4.21
C CYS A 303 22.01 -10.85 -3.24
N ASN A 304 20.79 -10.87 -2.69
CA ASN A 304 20.36 -11.81 -1.67
C ASN A 304 18.90 -12.22 -1.93
N THR A 305 18.71 -13.24 -2.77
CA THR A 305 17.37 -13.72 -3.17
C THR A 305 16.61 -14.39 -2.04
N GLU A 306 17.32 -15.02 -1.09
CA GLU A 306 16.73 -15.76 0.04
C GLU A 306 16.04 -14.84 1.05
N ASN A 307 16.53 -13.59 1.18
CA ASN A 307 15.98 -12.63 2.14
C ASN A 307 14.88 -11.73 1.56
N ASN A 308 14.57 -11.78 0.26
CA ASN A 308 13.59 -10.87 -0.34
C ASN A 308 12.14 -11.12 0.12
N SER A 309 11.81 -12.33 0.58
CA SER A 309 10.46 -12.72 1.03
C SER A 309 10.22 -12.54 2.53
N THR A 310 11.27 -12.41 3.35
CA THR A 310 11.11 -12.24 4.80
C THR A 310 10.67 -10.82 5.13
N GLN A 311 9.48 -10.69 5.74
CA GLN A 311 8.92 -9.41 6.18
C GLN A 311 9.88 -8.65 7.11
N LEU A 312 9.88 -7.32 6.97
CA LEU A 312 10.72 -6.35 7.66
C LEU A 312 10.74 -6.45 9.20
N ARG A 313 9.72 -7.07 9.81
CA ARG A 313 9.60 -7.25 11.27
C ARG A 313 10.77 -8.02 11.90
N TYR A 314 11.43 -8.93 11.17
CA TYR A 314 12.55 -9.71 11.71
C TYR A 314 13.91 -8.97 11.61
N ARG A 315 13.98 -7.82 10.93
CA ARG A 315 15.25 -7.12 10.60
C ARG A 315 15.63 -5.99 11.55
N SER A 316 14.75 -5.60 12.47
CA SER A 316 15.15 -4.81 13.64
C SER A 316 16.10 -5.59 14.56
N GLU A 317 16.06 -6.92 14.51
CA GLU A 317 16.88 -7.82 15.33
C GLU A 317 18.25 -8.16 14.72
N SER A 318 18.43 -8.00 13.40
CA SER A 318 19.74 -8.17 12.75
C SER A 318 20.75 -7.09 13.14
N ARG A 319 20.34 -6.07 13.90
CA ARG A 319 21.24 -5.15 14.63
C ARG A 319 22.05 -5.85 15.74
N GLN A 320 21.62 -7.04 16.19
CA GLN A 320 22.20 -7.73 17.34
C GLN A 320 22.91 -9.05 16.99
N HIS A 321 22.63 -9.65 15.82
CA HIS A 321 23.13 -10.98 15.47
C HIS A 321 23.69 -10.99 14.04
N ASN A 322 25.00 -10.78 13.89
CA ASN A 322 25.79 -11.48 12.86
C ASN A 322 27.30 -11.30 13.09
N GLN A 323 27.96 -12.41 13.42
CA GLN A 323 29.41 -12.57 13.44
C GLN A 323 29.93 -12.64 12.00
N GLY A 324 31.00 -11.90 11.71
CA GLY A 324 31.49 -11.68 10.34
C GLY A 324 32.20 -12.87 9.68
N LEU A 325 32.54 -12.69 8.39
CA LEU A 325 33.90 -12.86 7.83
C LEU A 325 33.95 -12.79 6.29
N ARG A 326 34.92 -11.97 5.81
CA ARG A 326 35.61 -11.86 4.50
C ARG A 326 34.96 -11.07 3.34
N PRO A 327 35.77 -10.18 2.71
CA PRO A 327 35.76 -10.05 1.26
C PRO A 327 37.13 -9.89 0.59
N TRP A 328 37.20 -10.44 -0.61
CA TRP A 328 38.28 -10.41 -1.59
C TRP A 328 38.11 -9.18 -2.50
N TYR A 329 39.19 -8.41 -2.71
CA TYR A 329 39.25 -7.27 -3.64
C TYR A 329 39.74 -7.69 -5.04
N ILE A 330 39.27 -7.02 -6.10
CA ILE A 330 39.91 -7.07 -7.44
C ILE A 330 41.01 -6.01 -7.47
N TYR A 331 42.27 -6.44 -7.35
CA TYR A 331 43.47 -5.60 -7.35
C TYR A 331 43.83 -5.00 -8.73
N GLU A 332 43.23 -5.48 -9.82
CA GLU A 332 43.77 -5.31 -11.17
C GLU A 332 43.61 -3.90 -11.79
N LYS A 333 42.68 -3.08 -11.29
CA LYS A 333 42.44 -1.71 -11.83
C LYS A 333 43.02 -0.58 -10.97
N TRP A 334 43.71 -0.94 -9.89
CA TRP A 334 44.18 -0.01 -8.89
C TRP A 334 45.67 0.30 -9.08
N ASN A 335 46.05 1.58 -9.02
CA ASN A 335 47.46 2.01 -9.13
C ASN A 335 48.00 2.38 -7.73
N PRO A 336 48.78 1.50 -7.07
CA PRO A 336 49.33 1.75 -5.73
C PRO A 336 50.18 3.02 -5.63
N ASN A 337 50.86 3.37 -6.72
CA ASN A 337 51.78 4.50 -6.74
C ASN A 337 51.02 5.83 -6.78
N TYR A 338 49.86 5.84 -7.45
CA TYR A 338 48.99 7.01 -7.49
C TYR A 338 48.43 7.34 -6.11
N ASP A 339 47.88 6.35 -5.40
CA ASP A 339 47.31 6.56 -4.07
C ASP A 339 48.36 7.01 -3.06
N ARG A 340 49.56 6.42 -3.07
CA ARG A 340 50.68 6.85 -2.19
C ARG A 340 51.08 8.30 -2.42
N SER A 341 50.84 8.85 -3.61
CA SER A 341 51.22 10.21 -3.95
C SER A 341 50.32 11.29 -3.34
N ILE A 342 49.13 10.93 -2.83
CA ILE A 342 48.19 11.83 -2.14
C ILE A 342 48.60 11.93 -0.67
N GLN A 343 48.62 13.11 -0.05
CA GLN A 343 48.94 13.24 1.37
C GLN A 343 47.69 12.98 2.25
N LEU A 344 47.81 12.09 3.25
CA LEU A 344 46.67 11.71 4.11
C LEU A 344 46.27 12.88 5.03
N GLU A 345 47.25 13.64 5.49
CA GLU A 345 47.08 14.78 6.39
C GLU A 345 46.21 15.86 5.71
N ALA A 346 46.48 16.15 4.43
CA ALA A 346 45.68 17.09 3.64
C ALA A 346 44.22 16.64 3.47
N MET A 347 43.99 15.33 3.32
CA MET A 347 42.62 14.77 3.26
C MET A 347 41.91 14.87 4.62
N GLN A 348 42.61 14.54 5.72
CA GLN A 348 42.02 14.58 7.06
C GLN A 348 41.68 16.00 7.51
N GLU A 349 42.54 16.98 7.22
CA GLU A 349 42.27 18.39 7.52
C GLU A 349 41.05 18.97 6.79
N THR A 350 40.69 18.37 5.64
CA THR A 350 39.57 18.81 4.81
C THR A 350 38.27 18.05 5.11
N THR A 351 38.36 16.79 5.54
CA THR A 351 37.20 15.97 5.96
C THR A 351 36.68 16.36 7.35
N CYS A 352 37.56 16.73 8.30
CA CYS A 352 37.17 17.00 9.69
C CYS A 352 36.48 18.36 9.94
N LYS A 353 36.20 19.16 8.90
CA LYS A 353 35.60 20.51 9.00
C LYS A 353 34.10 20.58 8.69
N ALA A 354 33.43 19.45 8.47
CA ALA A 354 31.98 19.47 8.57
C ALA A 354 31.64 19.77 10.05
N ASP A 355 30.93 20.86 10.35
CA ASP A 355 30.59 21.34 11.71
C ASP A 355 29.77 20.32 12.56
N PHE A 356 29.68 19.08 12.11
CA PHE A 356 29.23 17.95 12.89
C PHE A 356 30.26 17.66 13.97
N ASN A 357 30.02 18.16 15.17
CA ASN A 357 30.86 17.91 16.33
C ASN A 357 30.74 16.43 16.75
N PRO A 358 31.74 15.56 16.48
CA PRO A 358 31.68 14.16 16.88
C PRO A 358 31.70 14.01 18.41
N SER A 359 32.14 15.04 19.13
CA SER A 359 32.19 15.06 20.59
C SER A 359 30.81 15.03 21.25
N LEU A 360 29.74 15.39 20.52
CA LEU A 360 28.37 15.22 20.99
C LEU A 360 27.98 13.73 21.10
N TYR A 361 28.69 12.84 20.41
CA TYR A 361 28.49 11.39 20.45
C TYR A 361 29.57 10.63 21.23
N SER A 362 30.81 11.15 21.30
CA SER A 362 31.86 10.51 22.10
C SER A 362 31.49 10.40 23.58
N ASP A 363 30.66 11.32 24.08
CA ASP A 363 30.15 11.32 25.46
C ASP A 363 29.09 10.22 25.71
N TRP A 364 28.52 9.64 24.65
CA TRP A 364 27.65 8.45 24.73
C TRP A 364 28.46 7.15 24.67
N ALA A 365 29.56 7.12 23.91
CA ALA A 365 30.46 5.97 23.81
C ALA A 365 31.37 5.82 25.04
N SER A 366 31.67 6.92 25.75
CA SER A 366 32.50 6.94 26.95
C SER A 366 31.73 6.59 28.23
N ARG A 367 30.39 6.47 28.21
CA ARG A 367 29.62 5.98 29.36
C ARG A 367 29.82 4.47 29.50
N PRO A 368 30.58 4.00 30.51
CA PRO A 368 30.51 2.61 30.87
C PRO A 368 29.09 2.41 31.45
N ASP A 369 28.47 1.28 31.14
CA ASP A 369 27.43 0.69 31.99
C ASP A 369 25.93 0.89 31.69
N TRP A 370 25.52 1.34 30.50
CA TRP A 370 24.10 1.19 30.11
C TRP A 370 23.71 -0.29 29.82
N ARG A 371 24.70 -1.16 29.57
CA ARG A 371 24.50 -2.60 29.35
C ARG A 371 24.29 -3.42 30.63
N GLN A 372 24.68 -2.97 31.83
CA GLN A 372 24.45 -3.76 33.06
C GLN A 372 23.22 -3.30 33.85
N SER A 373 22.77 -2.05 33.71
CA SER A 373 21.67 -1.52 34.52
C SER A 373 20.27 -2.00 34.12
N HIS A 374 20.08 -2.56 32.92
CA HIS A 374 18.77 -3.08 32.49
C HIS A 374 18.59 -4.59 32.61
N TRP A 375 19.65 -5.34 32.96
CA TRP A 375 19.62 -6.81 32.98
C TRP A 375 19.57 -7.43 34.38
N ARG A 376 19.66 -6.65 35.47
CA ARG A 376 19.66 -7.22 36.83
C ARG A 376 18.28 -7.35 37.50
N ASP A 377 17.23 -6.73 36.98
CA ASP A 377 15.94 -6.69 37.67
C ASP A 377 14.83 -7.59 37.07
N ASN A 378 15.10 -8.33 35.99
CA ASN A 378 14.05 -9.09 35.29
C ASN A 378 14.09 -10.62 35.43
N ASP A 379 14.94 -11.18 36.29
CA ASP A 379 15.17 -12.64 36.27
C ASP A 379 14.53 -13.46 37.40
N LYS A 380 13.66 -12.90 38.26
CA LYS A 380 12.94 -13.70 39.28
C LYS A 380 11.54 -13.16 39.58
N GLY A 381 10.57 -13.59 38.80
CA GLY A 381 9.14 -13.44 39.10
C GLY A 381 8.34 -14.57 38.49
N GLU A 382 8.47 -15.78 39.04
CA GLU A 382 7.50 -16.85 38.78
C GLU A 382 6.22 -16.55 39.56
N HIS A 383 5.10 -16.38 38.86
CA HIS A 383 3.77 -16.39 39.46
C HIS A 383 3.02 -17.61 38.95
N SER A 384 2.61 -18.47 39.89
CA SER A 384 1.67 -19.57 39.67
C SER A 384 0.26 -19.10 39.98
N ASP A 385 -0.69 -19.38 39.09
CA ASP A 385 -2.11 -19.23 39.33
C ASP A 385 -2.68 -20.40 40.17
N GLU A 386 -3.91 -20.24 40.66
CA GLU A 386 -4.56 -21.15 41.63
C GLU A 386 -4.84 -22.56 41.09
N GLU A 387 -4.63 -22.81 39.79
CA GLU A 387 -4.80 -24.11 39.13
C GLU A 387 -3.47 -24.85 38.86
N GLY A 388 -2.33 -24.24 39.21
CA GLY A 388 -1.02 -24.90 39.13
C GLY A 388 -0.39 -24.89 37.74
N GLN A 389 -0.82 -24.02 36.84
CA GLN A 389 -0.23 -23.89 35.51
C GLN A 389 0.90 -22.85 35.53
N LYS A 390 2.06 -23.20 34.96
CA LYS A 390 3.21 -22.31 34.87
C LYS A 390 3.08 -21.43 33.64
N VAL A 391 2.77 -20.15 33.83
CA VAL A 391 2.70 -19.17 32.74
C VAL A 391 3.96 -18.31 32.74
N SER A 392 4.80 -18.47 31.71
CA SER A 392 5.98 -17.64 31.48
C SER A 392 5.67 -16.56 30.44
N CYS A 393 5.43 -15.34 30.89
CA CYS A 393 5.33 -14.18 29.99
C CYS A 393 6.71 -13.72 29.51
N LYS A 394 7.16 -14.21 28.36
CA LYS A 394 8.18 -13.52 27.56
C LYS A 394 7.48 -12.60 26.58
N LEU A 395 7.89 -11.34 26.57
CA LEU A 395 7.34 -10.29 25.73
C LEU A 395 7.29 -10.78 24.26
N TRP A 396 6.06 -10.88 23.72
CA TRP A 396 5.69 -11.17 22.31
C TRP A 396 5.58 -12.63 21.83
N GLY A 397 5.05 -13.53 22.66
CA GLY A 397 4.43 -14.79 22.20
C GLY A 397 3.78 -15.52 23.36
N ILE A 398 2.47 -15.77 23.30
CA ILE A 398 1.77 -16.57 24.32
C ILE A 398 1.99 -18.03 23.92
N THR A 399 2.79 -18.74 24.71
CA THR A 399 2.88 -20.19 24.70
C THR A 399 2.38 -20.72 26.02
N TYR A 400 1.63 -21.81 26.01
CA TYR A 400 1.30 -22.55 27.23
C TYR A 400 1.88 -23.96 27.14
N GLU A 401 2.25 -24.49 28.30
CA GLU A 401 2.72 -25.86 28.45
C GLU A 401 1.55 -26.67 29.01
N ASP A 402 1.14 -27.71 28.30
CA ASP A 402 0.04 -28.57 28.74
C ASP A 402 0.48 -29.51 29.86
N SER A 403 -0.47 -30.33 30.35
CA SER A 403 -0.21 -31.28 31.44
C SER A 403 0.81 -32.37 31.09
N ASP A 404 1.12 -32.56 29.81
CA ASP A 404 2.08 -33.54 29.32
C ASP A 404 3.47 -32.93 29.05
N GLY A 405 3.62 -31.61 29.24
CA GLY A 405 4.88 -30.89 29.05
C GLY A 405 5.12 -30.45 27.61
N GLU A 406 4.10 -30.47 26.74
CA GLU A 406 4.20 -29.95 25.38
C GLU A 406 3.89 -28.45 25.34
N VAL A 407 4.77 -27.70 24.70
CA VAL A 407 4.67 -26.23 24.59
C VAL A 407 3.97 -25.87 23.29
N HIS A 408 2.75 -25.36 23.41
CA HIS A 408 1.90 -24.96 22.28
C HIS A 408 1.97 -23.46 22.03
N ASN A 409 1.98 -23.07 20.76
CA ASN A 409 2.04 -21.67 20.33
C ASN A 409 0.66 -21.28 19.78
N CYS A 410 -0.02 -20.32 20.40
CA CYS A 410 -1.44 -20.03 20.15
C CYS A 410 -1.82 -19.57 18.73
N TYR A 411 -0.85 -19.43 17.81
CA TYR A 411 -1.08 -18.95 16.44
C TYR A 411 -0.93 -20.02 15.35
N GLU A 412 -0.48 -21.24 15.68
CA GLU A 412 -0.24 -22.28 14.67
C GLU A 412 -1.44 -23.20 14.41
N GLU A 413 -2.38 -23.36 15.35
CA GLU A 413 -3.57 -24.20 15.14
C GLU A 413 -4.59 -23.59 14.15
N ASP A 414 -4.68 -22.25 14.05
CA ASP A 414 -5.63 -21.56 13.14
C ASP A 414 -5.24 -21.60 11.64
N ARG A 415 -4.13 -22.26 11.30
CA ARG A 415 -3.60 -22.31 9.94
C ARG A 415 -3.75 -23.66 9.25
N GLN A 416 -4.03 -24.73 9.99
CA GLN A 416 -3.93 -26.09 9.44
C GLN A 416 -5.25 -26.61 8.82
N ASP A 417 -6.36 -25.89 8.96
CA ASP A 417 -7.68 -26.27 8.42
C ASP A 417 -8.23 -25.34 7.31
N ARG A 418 -7.37 -24.56 6.64
CA ARG A 418 -7.80 -23.70 5.52
C ARG A 418 -7.60 -24.42 4.18
N ASP A 419 -8.65 -25.12 3.75
CA ASP A 419 -8.77 -25.71 2.40
C ASP A 419 -8.58 -24.63 1.31
N GLU A 420 -7.83 -24.97 0.26
CA GLU A 420 -7.36 -24.09 -0.82
C GLU A 420 -8.46 -23.59 -1.80
N ASP A 421 -9.75 -23.70 -1.45
CA ASP A 421 -10.88 -23.33 -2.32
C ASP A 421 -11.61 -22.02 -1.93
N GLU A 422 -11.17 -21.29 -0.90
CA GLU A 422 -11.85 -20.07 -0.38
C GLU A 422 -11.34 -18.71 -0.92
N ASP A 423 -10.71 -18.64 -2.09
CA ASP A 423 -10.30 -17.37 -2.72
C ASP A 423 -11.35 -16.81 -3.71
N ASP A 424 -12.66 -16.88 -3.36
CA ASP A 424 -13.68 -16.08 -4.05
C ASP A 424 -13.94 -14.76 -3.29
N PRO A 425 -13.46 -13.60 -3.81
CA PRO A 425 -13.66 -12.31 -3.17
C PRO A 425 -15.16 -11.92 -3.02
N MET A 426 -16.07 -12.54 -3.77
CA MET A 426 -17.52 -12.34 -3.62
C MET A 426 -18.08 -13.03 -2.37
N LEU A 427 -17.56 -14.21 -1.99
CA LEU A 427 -17.98 -14.91 -0.76
C LEU A 427 -17.52 -14.18 0.49
N ASN A 428 -16.33 -13.60 0.44
CA ASN A 428 -15.78 -12.82 1.54
C ASN A 428 -16.59 -11.53 1.78
N MET A 429 -17.01 -10.86 0.69
CA MET A 429 -17.90 -9.69 0.80
C MET A 429 -19.32 -10.07 1.28
N HIS A 430 -19.85 -11.23 0.88
CA HIS A 430 -21.14 -11.73 1.38
C HIS A 430 -21.08 -12.00 2.90
N ARG A 431 -20.03 -12.69 3.40
CA ARG A 431 -19.83 -12.92 4.85
C ARG A 431 -19.72 -11.61 5.63
N ILE A 432 -19.02 -10.60 5.11
CA ILE A 432 -18.91 -9.27 5.75
C ILE A 432 -20.28 -8.56 5.79
N MET A 433 -21.07 -8.63 4.72
CA MET A 433 -22.42 -8.07 4.72
C MET A 433 -23.37 -8.83 5.65
N GLU A 434 -23.24 -10.15 5.75
CA GLU A 434 -24.03 -10.97 6.67
C GLU A 434 -23.70 -10.67 8.14
N GLN A 435 -22.42 -10.57 8.50
CA GLN A 435 -21.97 -10.19 9.85
C GLN A 435 -22.45 -8.79 10.23
N ARG A 436 -22.40 -7.84 9.29
CA ARG A 436 -22.93 -6.48 9.50
C ARG A 436 -24.44 -6.47 9.69
N THR A 437 -25.16 -7.35 9.01
CA THR A 437 -26.62 -7.49 9.14
C THR A 437 -27.00 -8.12 10.48
N ARG A 438 -26.27 -9.14 10.96
CA ARG A 438 -26.47 -9.74 12.29
C ARG A 438 -26.18 -8.75 13.42
N PHE A 439 -25.13 -7.95 13.28
CA PHE A 439 -24.79 -6.89 14.23
C PHE A 439 -25.88 -5.80 14.29
N LEU A 440 -26.42 -5.38 13.15
CA LEU A 440 -27.53 -4.40 13.10
C LEU A 440 -28.86 -4.96 13.59
N ASN A 441 -29.07 -6.28 13.48
CA ASN A 441 -30.25 -6.96 13.98
C ASN A 441 -30.15 -7.35 15.46
N GLY A 442 -29.02 -7.08 16.12
CA GLY A 442 -28.83 -7.38 17.55
C GLY A 442 -28.79 -8.87 17.87
N GLU A 443 -28.43 -9.71 16.90
CA GLU A 443 -28.41 -11.17 17.05
C GLU A 443 -27.15 -11.67 17.78
N ASP A 444 -26.12 -10.82 17.90
CA ASP A 444 -24.93 -11.11 18.70
C ASP A 444 -25.05 -10.46 20.08
N GLY A 445 -25.17 -11.32 21.09
CA GLY A 445 -25.35 -10.95 22.49
C GLY A 445 -24.27 -10.00 23.02
N ALA A 446 -24.71 -9.04 23.83
CA ALA A 446 -23.91 -7.99 24.43
C ALA A 446 -22.60 -8.50 25.08
N VAL A 447 -21.46 -8.07 24.52
CA VAL A 447 -20.18 -8.09 25.24
C VAL A 447 -20.10 -6.82 26.08
N ASN A 448 -20.00 -7.00 27.39
CA ASN A 448 -19.81 -5.95 28.39
C ASN A 448 -18.52 -5.16 28.11
N PRO A 449 -18.54 -3.82 28.17
CA PRO A 449 -17.32 -3.04 28.15
C PRO A 449 -16.68 -3.00 29.55
N LEU A 450 -15.42 -3.45 29.63
CA LEU A 450 -14.46 -3.04 30.65
C LEU A 450 -13.36 -2.22 29.97
#